data_AF-A0A1B1N532-F1
#
_entry.id   AF-A0A1B1N532-F1
#
_cell.length_a   1.000
_cell.length_b   1.000
_cell.length_c   1.000
_cell.angle_alpha   90.00
_cell.angle_beta   90.00
_cell.angle_gamma   90.00
#
_symmetry.space_group_name_H-M   'P 1'
#
loop_
_entity.id
_entity.type
_entity.pdbx_description
1 polymer ?
#
loop_
_entity_poly.entity_id
_entity_poly.type
_entity_poly.pdbx_seq_one_letter_code
_entity_poly.pdbx_strand_id
1 'polypeptide(L)'
;MLWRVFEVEDSKSRIVNWENVASTMVAHFRNRFALYMNDSWYQGLFNKLYDRSKEFRTLWDRQEVSGILEGEEIIRLPEAGLLTFRYPTFTISESSVFAMRVFTPHEDSGIDEQLEELLK
;
A
#
# COMPACT_ATOMS: atom_id res chain seq x y z
N MET A 1 4.61 5.31 3.24
CA MET A 1 4.66 3.98 2.59
C MET A 1 4.94 4.06 1.09
N LEU A 2 4.35 5.03 0.35
CA LEU A 2 4.50 5.17 -1.11
C LEU A 2 5.93 5.02 -1.64
N TRP A 3 6.92 5.64 -0.98
CA TRP A 3 8.33 5.53 -1.40
C TRP A 3 8.85 4.08 -1.39
N ARG A 4 8.39 3.21 -0.47
CA ARG A 4 8.83 1.81 -0.41
C ARG A 4 8.35 0.99 -1.59
N VAL A 5 7.30 1.42 -2.29
CA VAL A 5 6.75 0.67 -3.43
C VAL A 5 7.47 1.03 -4.73
N PHE A 6 8.02 2.24 -4.83
CA PHE A 6 8.56 2.80 -6.07
C PHE A 6 10.05 3.15 -6.03
N GLU A 7 10.67 3.32 -4.87
CA GLU A 7 12.09 3.73 -4.73
C GLU A 7 13.00 2.66 -4.13
N VAL A 8 12.46 1.67 -3.42
CA VAL A 8 13.28 0.59 -2.86
C VAL A 8 13.58 -0.40 -3.98
N GLU A 9 14.85 -0.79 -4.12
CA GLU A 9 15.26 -1.81 -5.08
C GLU A 9 14.56 -3.14 -4.74
N ASP A 10 14.22 -3.93 -5.76
CA ASP A 10 13.48 -5.20 -5.62
C ASP A 10 12.06 -5.11 -5.04
N SER A 11 11.48 -3.91 -4.87
CA SER A 11 10.10 -3.78 -4.36
C SER A 11 9.09 -4.63 -5.14
N LYS A 12 9.25 -4.68 -6.47
CA LYS A 12 8.39 -5.45 -7.38
C LYS A 12 8.47 -6.95 -7.17
N SER A 13 9.65 -7.48 -6.86
CA SER A 13 9.85 -8.92 -6.66
C SER A 13 9.51 -9.34 -5.23
N ARG A 14 9.59 -8.42 -4.26
CA ARG A 14 9.29 -8.68 -2.85
C ARG A 14 7.80 -8.58 -2.51
N ILE A 15 7.07 -7.67 -3.15
CA ILE A 15 5.62 -7.53 -2.93
C ILE A 15 4.90 -8.48 -3.89
N VAL A 16 4.25 -9.51 -3.36
CA VAL A 16 3.64 -10.58 -4.18
C VAL A 16 2.56 -10.03 -5.12
N ASN A 17 1.68 -9.15 -4.63
CA ASN A 17 0.64 -8.48 -5.41
C ASN A 17 1.01 -7.03 -5.74
N TRP A 18 2.27 -6.79 -6.17
CA TRP A 18 2.81 -5.44 -6.34
C TRP A 18 1.94 -4.53 -7.21
N GLU A 19 1.36 -5.03 -8.31
CA GLU A 19 0.53 -4.22 -9.20
C GLU A 19 -0.69 -3.63 -8.49
N ASN A 20 -1.43 -4.45 -7.72
CA ASN A 20 -2.57 -4.01 -6.94
C ASN A 20 -2.16 -3.03 -5.82
N VAL A 21 -1.06 -3.32 -5.12
CA VAL A 21 -0.56 -2.44 -4.06
C VAL A 21 -0.16 -1.09 -4.64
N ALA A 22 0.54 -1.09 -5.77
CA ALA A 22 1.03 0.11 -6.44
C ALA A 22 -0.12 0.98 -6.97
N SER A 23 -1.11 0.40 -7.65
CA SER A 23 -2.27 1.16 -8.16
C SER A 23 -3.08 1.78 -7.03
N THR A 24 -3.44 1.01 -6.00
CA THR A 24 -4.18 1.50 -4.82
C THR A 24 -3.43 2.63 -4.11
N MET A 25 -2.10 2.49 -3.95
CA MET A 25 -1.28 3.54 -3.34
C MET A 25 -1.24 4.82 -4.16
N VAL A 26 -1.15 4.73 -5.49
CA VAL A 26 -1.12 5.90 -6.38
C VAL A 26 -2.49 6.59 -6.40
N ALA A 27 -3.58 5.83 -6.46
CA ALA A 27 -4.94 6.37 -6.41
C ALA A 27 -5.21 7.11 -5.10
N HIS A 28 -4.79 6.55 -3.97
CA HIS A 28 -4.89 7.22 -2.66
C HIS A 28 -3.95 8.43 -2.55
N PHE A 29 -2.72 8.32 -3.04
CA PHE A 29 -1.79 9.44 -3.05
C PHE A 29 -2.32 10.62 -3.87
N ARG A 30 -2.98 10.37 -5.02
CA ARG A 30 -3.62 11.43 -5.82
C ARG A 30 -4.66 12.21 -5.03
N ASN A 31 -5.54 11.51 -4.30
CA ASN A 31 -6.54 12.17 -3.46
C ASN A 31 -5.87 13.13 -2.47
N ARG A 32 -4.84 12.65 -1.77
CA ARG A 32 -4.06 13.46 -0.81
C ARG A 32 -3.33 14.60 -1.50
N PHE A 33 -2.69 14.35 -2.64
CA PHE A 33 -1.95 15.37 -3.38
C PHE A 33 -2.86 16.53 -3.80
N ALA A 34 -4.11 16.27 -4.18
CA ALA A 34 -5.08 17.32 -4.49
C ALA A 34 -5.40 18.21 -3.27
N LEU A 35 -5.52 17.61 -2.08
CA LEU A 35 -5.78 18.34 -0.83
C LEU A 35 -4.58 19.17 -0.35
N TYR A 36 -3.36 18.72 -0.61
CA TYR A 36 -2.12 19.35 -0.15
C TYR A 36 -1.25 19.86 -1.31
N MET A 37 -1.85 20.24 -2.44
CA MET A 37 -1.10 20.61 -3.64
C MET A 37 -0.17 21.83 -3.44
N ASN A 38 -0.45 22.70 -2.48
CA ASN A 38 0.38 23.85 -2.16
C ASN A 38 1.45 23.55 -1.11
N ASP A 39 1.49 22.32 -0.59
CA ASP A 39 2.50 21.87 0.36
C ASP A 39 3.77 21.45 -0.39
N SER A 40 4.90 22.07 -0.04
CA SER A 40 6.19 21.86 -0.70
C SER A 40 6.72 20.44 -0.54
N TRP A 41 6.37 19.76 0.55
CA TRP A 41 6.75 18.37 0.77
C TRP A 41 6.00 17.44 -0.18
N TYR A 42 4.69 17.64 -0.37
CA TYR A 42 3.91 16.84 -1.33
C TYR A 42 4.38 17.05 -2.77
N GLN A 43 4.65 18.30 -3.16
CA GLN A 43 5.21 18.63 -4.47
C GLN A 43 6.58 17.97 -4.68
N GLY A 44 7.47 18.05 -3.68
CA GLY A 44 8.78 17.40 -3.74
C GLY A 44 8.70 15.88 -3.87
N LEU A 45 7.81 15.24 -3.10
CA LEU A 45 7.59 13.79 -3.18
C LEU A 45 7.03 13.38 -4.56
N PHE A 46 6.04 14.11 -5.07
CA PHE A 46 5.48 13.86 -6.39
C PHE A 46 6.54 13.95 -7.49
N ASN A 47 7.26 15.07 -7.56
CA ASN A 47 8.29 15.28 -8.58
C ASN A 47 9.34 14.17 -8.53
N LYS A 48 9.83 13.84 -7.32
CA LYS A 48 10.80 12.77 -7.13
C LYS A 48 10.30 11.43 -7.70
N LEU A 49 9.08 11.02 -7.36
CA LEU A 49 8.52 9.75 -7.80
C LEU A 49 8.19 9.75 -9.31
N TYR A 50 7.63 10.85 -9.82
CA TYR A 50 7.27 11.01 -11.22
C TYR A 50 8.50 10.95 -12.13
N ASP A 51 9.61 11.57 -11.72
CA ASP A 51 10.85 11.59 -12.49
C ASP A 51 11.58 10.25 -12.46
N ARG A 52 11.60 9.56 -11.30
CA ARG A 52 12.47 8.39 -11.08
C ARG A 52 11.78 7.06 -11.33
N SER A 53 10.45 6.96 -11.23
CA SER A 53 9.72 5.70 -11.44
C SER A 53 8.80 5.80 -12.65
N LYS A 54 9.14 5.04 -13.71
CA LYS A 54 8.29 4.88 -14.90
C LYS A 54 6.91 4.33 -14.53
N GLU A 55 6.86 3.45 -13.54
CA GLU A 55 5.64 2.80 -13.11
C GLU A 55 4.74 3.75 -12.33
N PHE A 56 5.31 4.53 -11.41
CA PHE A 56 4.57 5.57 -10.73
C PHE A 56 3.97 6.54 -11.75
N ARG A 57 4.76 6.98 -12.73
CA ARG A 57 4.30 7.83 -13.83
C ARG A 57 3.14 7.18 -14.60
N THR A 58 3.30 5.92 -15.00
CA THR A 58 2.27 5.17 -15.75
C THR A 58 0.97 5.05 -14.96
N LEU A 59 1.04 4.71 -13.67
CA LEU A 59 -0.13 4.59 -12.79
C LEU A 59 -0.74 5.95 -12.49
N TRP A 60 0.09 6.99 -12.33
CA TRP A 60 -0.38 8.35 -12.15
C TRP A 60 -1.19 8.76 -13.38
N ASP A 61 -0.68 8.59 -14.59
CA ASP A 61 -1.35 9.04 -15.81
C ASP A 61 -2.71 8.36 -16.07
N ARG A 62 -3.04 7.24 -15.39
CA ARG A 62 -4.38 6.61 -15.40
C ARG A 62 -5.47 7.42 -14.69
N GLN A 63 -5.09 8.40 -13.87
CA GLN A 63 -6.01 9.31 -13.16
C GLN A 63 -7.00 8.64 -12.19
N GLU A 64 -6.72 7.41 -11.75
CA GLU A 64 -7.48 6.75 -10.69
C GLU A 64 -7.35 7.53 -9.37
N VAL A 65 -8.46 7.61 -8.62
CA VAL A 65 -8.56 8.30 -7.33
C VAL A 65 -9.23 7.37 -6.33
N SER A 66 -8.67 7.24 -5.14
CA SER A 66 -9.31 6.56 -4.01
C SER A 66 -9.22 7.41 -2.75
N GLY A 67 -10.31 7.47 -1.98
CA GLY A 67 -10.34 8.12 -0.66
C GLY A 67 -9.91 7.20 0.48
N ILE A 68 -9.83 5.90 0.23
CA ILE A 68 -9.52 4.88 1.23
C ILE A 68 -8.37 4.02 0.69
N LEU A 69 -7.43 3.69 1.57
CA LEU A 69 -6.43 2.68 1.26
C LEU A 69 -6.91 1.33 1.80
N GLU A 70 -7.58 0.56 0.98
CA GLU A 70 -8.03 -0.80 1.30
C GLU A 70 -7.48 -1.78 0.28
N GLY A 71 -7.37 -3.04 0.68
CA GLY A 71 -6.97 -4.09 -0.23
C GLY A 71 -6.51 -5.35 0.48
N GLU A 72 -5.70 -6.09 -0.25
CA GLU A 72 -5.11 -7.34 0.20
C GLU A 72 -3.60 -7.17 0.34
N GLU A 73 -3.05 -7.75 1.40
CA GLU A 73 -1.61 -7.91 1.57
C GLU A 73 -1.29 -9.39 1.48
N ILE A 74 -0.43 -9.75 0.52
CA ILE A 74 0.00 -11.12 0.33
C ILE A 74 1.44 -11.24 0.82
N ILE A 75 1.63 -12.03 1.88
CA ILE A 75 2.91 -12.28 2.52
C ILE A 75 3.38 -13.68 2.13
N ARG A 76 4.64 -13.80 1.72
CA ARG A 76 5.29 -15.09 1.53
C ARG A 76 6.06 -15.45 2.80
N LEU A 77 5.63 -16.52 3.46
CA LEU A 77 6.36 -17.12 4.58
C LEU A 77 7.12 -18.36 4.11
N PRO A 78 8.39 -18.52 4.50
CA PRO A 78 9.20 -19.67 4.06
C PRO A 78 8.58 -21.02 4.42
N GLU A 79 7.97 -21.14 5.59
CA GLU A 79 7.44 -22.39 6.15
C GLU A 79 5.97 -22.62 5.79
N ALA A 80 5.21 -21.53 5.66
CA ALA A 80 3.74 -21.55 5.55
C ALA A 80 3.21 -21.28 4.13
N GLY A 81 4.05 -20.84 3.19
CA GLY A 81 3.63 -20.53 1.83
C GLY A 81 3.09 -19.10 1.68
N LEU A 82 2.05 -18.91 0.87
CA LEU A 82 1.44 -17.60 0.64
C LEU A 82 0.28 -17.37 1.59
N LEU A 83 0.37 -16.32 2.40
CA LEU A 83 -0.70 -15.85 3.25
C LEU A 83 -1.36 -14.61 2.65
N THR A 84 -2.68 -14.60 2.58
CA THR A 84 -3.45 -13.44 2.10
C THR A 84 -4.21 -12.83 3.26
N PHE A 85 -3.99 -11.54 3.50
CA PHE A 85 -4.70 -10.75 4.49
C PHE A 85 -5.54 -9.71 3.79
N ARG A 86 -6.78 -9.55 4.23
CA ARG A 86 -7.58 -8.36 3.91
C ARG A 86 -7.28 -7.30 4.96
N TYR A 87 -7.19 -6.03 4.55
CA TYR A 87 -7.06 -4.93 5.50
C TYR A 87 -8.03 -3.78 5.22
N PRO A 88 -8.93 -3.47 6.17
CA PRO A 88 -9.52 -2.13 6.26
C PRO A 88 -8.52 -1.11 6.83
N THR A 89 -8.65 0.15 6.39
CA THR A 89 -7.95 1.30 6.99
C THR A 89 -8.97 2.21 7.69
N PHE A 90 -8.73 2.48 8.97
CA PHE A 90 -9.54 3.37 9.80
C PHE A 90 -8.77 4.66 10.07
N THR A 91 -9.32 5.81 9.67
CA THR A 91 -8.75 7.13 9.99
C THR A 91 -9.18 7.59 11.38
N ILE A 92 -8.27 8.18 12.16
CA ILE A 92 -8.60 8.69 13.50
C ILE A 92 -9.23 10.07 13.36
N SER A 93 -10.45 10.25 13.88
CA SER A 93 -11.24 11.50 13.74
C SER A 93 -10.54 12.72 14.32
N GLU A 94 -9.84 12.57 15.45
CA GLU A 94 -9.11 13.64 16.13
C GLU A 94 -7.80 14.01 15.43
N SER A 95 -7.34 13.21 14.47
CA SER A 95 -6.07 13.42 13.78
C SER A 95 -6.05 12.76 12.40
N SER A 96 -6.19 13.58 11.35
CA SER A 96 -6.15 13.13 9.95
C SER A 96 -4.79 12.62 9.48
N VAL A 97 -3.76 12.66 10.34
CA VAL A 97 -2.43 12.10 10.07
C VAL A 97 -2.26 10.67 10.59
N PHE A 98 -3.17 10.16 11.43
CA PHE A 98 -3.12 8.79 11.92
C PHE A 98 -4.19 7.90 11.30
N ALA A 99 -3.79 6.66 11.02
CA ALA A 99 -4.69 5.62 10.58
C ALA A 99 -4.29 4.28 11.18
N MET A 100 -5.28 3.46 11.51
CA MET A 100 -5.10 2.07 11.95
C MET A 100 -5.44 1.14 10.80
N ARG A 101 -4.60 0.12 10.58
CA ARG A 101 -4.92 -1.00 9.68
C ARG A 101 -5.00 -2.27 10.48
N VAL A 102 -6.04 -3.05 10.21
CA VAL A 102 -6.24 -4.36 10.83
C VAL A 102 -6.07 -5.38 9.72
N PHE A 103 -5.14 -6.31 9.87
CA PHE A 103 -4.90 -7.37 8.90
C PHE A 103 -5.62 -8.62 9.38
N THR A 104 -6.59 -9.08 8.60
CA THR A 104 -7.37 -10.28 8.91
C THR A 104 -7.06 -11.33 7.85
N PRO A 105 -6.70 -12.57 8.23
CA PRO A 105 -6.53 -13.66 7.28
C PRO A 105 -7.78 -13.83 6.40
N HIS A 106 -7.58 -14.13 5.12
CA HIS A 106 -8.69 -14.49 4.24
C HIS A 106 -9.23 -15.87 4.65
N GLU A 107 -10.55 -16.05 4.78
CA GLU A 107 -11.16 -17.28 5.36
C GLU A 107 -10.71 -18.58 4.68
N ASP A 108 -10.44 -18.54 3.37
CA ASP A 108 -10.02 -19.71 2.56
C ASP A 108 -8.52 -20.05 2.62
N SER A 109 -7.74 -19.35 3.44
CA SER A 109 -6.28 -19.46 3.40
C SER A 109 -5.69 -20.56 4.29
N GLY A 110 -6.51 -21.23 5.13
CA GLY A 110 -6.06 -22.30 6.04
C GLY A 110 -5.10 -21.81 7.14
N ILE A 111 -5.13 -20.51 7.44
CA ILE A 111 -4.07 -19.77 8.14
C ILE A 111 -4.10 -19.90 9.67
N ASP A 112 -5.22 -20.30 10.27
CA ASP A 112 -5.39 -20.19 11.72
C ASP A 112 -4.27 -20.92 12.51
N GLU A 113 -3.88 -22.14 12.10
CA GLU A 113 -2.79 -22.88 12.75
C GLU A 113 -1.41 -22.24 12.51
N GLN A 114 -1.13 -21.74 11.30
CA GLN A 114 0.16 -21.13 10.95
C GLN A 114 0.35 -19.76 11.61
N LEU A 115 -0.73 -18.98 11.76
CA LEU A 115 -0.68 -17.68 12.43
C LEU A 115 -0.44 -17.84 13.94
N GLU A 116 -1.05 -18.84 14.57
CA GLU A 116 -0.84 -19.15 15.98
C GLU A 116 0.61 -19.57 16.29
N GLU A 117 1.28 -20.28 15.38
CA GLU A 117 2.70 -20.63 15.54
C GLU A 117 3.64 -19.43 15.46
N LEU A 118 3.31 -18.41 14.66
CA LEU A 118 4.13 -17.19 14.46
C LEU A 118 3.97 -16.16 15.59
N LEU A 119 2.86 -16.22 16.33
CA LEU A 119 2.53 -15.28 17.42
C LEU A 119 2.97 -15.78 18.80
N LYS A 120 3.54 -16.98 18.91
CA LYS A 120 4.20 -17.51 20.11
C LYS A 120 5.62 -16.97 20.24
#